data_AF-A0A2N3VLT7-F1
#
_entry.id   AF-A0A2N3VLT7-F1
#
_cell.length_a   1.000
_cell.length_b   1.000
_cell.length_c   1.000
_cell.angle_alpha   90.00
_cell.angle_beta   90.00
_cell.angle_gamma   90.00
#
_symmetry.space_group_name_H-M   'P 1'
#
loop_
_entity.id
_entity.type
_entity.pdbx_description
1 polymer ?
#
loop_
_entity_poly.entity_id
_entity_poly.type
_entity_poly.pdbx_seq_one_letter_code
_entity_poly.pdbx_strand_id
1 'polypeptide(L)'
;MSDTGLSWSERLAGIWGRAESTVTKIVLAVVFALGLVAQFVKPLGDALQDKVYLGGALLTAVGYVLYSEVQRLNAAHTTQQETEQSLTATVRRLEDELQRLNQVLRPRATQGALQAEIRQALEAGGDVQLTAMGFTGETFVTMVKGFLYHLNTDPARRVHLRVLVPDFTEAIDVPGQAGAAGKVSDAPRFREHLRHMVVQHERTLKAHIGRMAERGQGTLTVEFRVLHMSPLRKLYFINSDVVYEGLYKLDLRPNPDLAAVPRPDAAEGDLLDIIGGSRLDRWSLDSGEQDRKNLAHCREFFETLWRGARELAPTTLPPNRPDAP
;
A
#
# COMPACT_ATOMS: atom_id res chain seq x y z
N MET A 1 37.29 -43.67 9.53
CA MET A 1 37.94 -44.79 8.82
C MET A 1 37.56 -44.68 7.36
N SER A 2 38.58 -44.64 6.48
CA SER A 2 38.54 -44.75 5.02
C SER A 2 37.90 -43.56 4.27
N ASP A 3 38.44 -42.99 3.19
CA ASP A 3 39.72 -43.18 2.52
C ASP A 3 39.95 -41.96 1.62
N THR A 4 41.21 -41.52 1.55
CA THR A 4 41.71 -40.54 0.59
C THR A 4 41.94 -41.22 -0.76
N GLY A 5 41.44 -40.64 -1.85
CA GLY A 5 41.72 -41.17 -3.18
C GLY A 5 41.32 -40.26 -4.33
N LEU A 6 41.49 -38.94 -4.20
CA LEU A 6 41.35 -38.03 -5.34
C LEU A 6 42.52 -38.26 -6.31
N SER A 7 42.16 -38.79 -7.47
CA SER A 7 43.05 -39.17 -8.57
C SER A 7 43.94 -38.00 -9.02
N TRP A 8 45.23 -38.28 -9.19
CA TRP A 8 46.21 -37.37 -9.80
C TRP A 8 45.79 -36.83 -11.18
N SER A 9 44.84 -37.50 -11.86
CA SER A 9 44.31 -37.07 -13.16
C SER A 9 43.50 -35.77 -13.10
N GLU A 10 42.80 -35.48 -11.99
CA GLU A 10 41.98 -34.25 -11.84
C GLU A 10 42.86 -33.01 -11.59
N ARG A 11 44.01 -33.19 -10.93
CA ARG A 11 44.98 -32.12 -10.69
C ARG A 11 45.77 -31.75 -11.95
N LEU A 12 46.01 -32.72 -12.85
CA LEU A 12 46.66 -32.44 -14.14
C LEU A 12 45.69 -31.72 -15.12
N ALA A 13 44.41 -32.10 -15.15
CA ALA A 13 43.41 -31.45 -16.01
C ALA A 13 43.23 -29.94 -15.71
N GLY A 14 43.25 -29.55 -14.42
CA GLY A 14 43.13 -28.15 -14.00
C GLY A 14 44.36 -27.27 -14.28
N ILE A 15 45.55 -27.88 -14.46
CA ILE A 15 46.78 -27.18 -14.86
C ILE A 15 46.86 -27.06 -16.39
N TRP A 16 46.41 -28.09 -17.13
CA TRP A 16 46.35 -28.06 -18.58
C TRP A 16 45.39 -26.99 -19.13
N GLY A 17 44.23 -26.77 -18.51
CA GLY A 17 43.27 -25.75 -18.97
C GLY A 17 43.73 -24.29 -18.81
N ARG A 18 44.59 -24.00 -17.80
CA ARG A 18 45.23 -22.67 -17.64
C ARG A 18 46.51 -22.52 -18.45
N ALA A 19 47.22 -23.62 -18.68
CA ALA A 19 48.37 -23.65 -19.58
C ALA A 19 47.92 -23.38 -21.01
N GLU A 20 46.77 -23.87 -21.45
CA GLU A 20 46.28 -23.71 -22.83
C GLU A 20 46.17 -22.23 -23.22
N SER A 21 45.48 -21.39 -22.45
CA SER A 21 45.35 -19.95 -22.74
C SER A 21 46.68 -19.19 -22.71
N THR A 22 47.58 -19.56 -21.79
CA THR A 22 48.89 -18.90 -21.66
C THR A 22 49.84 -19.33 -22.77
N VAL A 23 49.82 -20.62 -23.14
CA VAL A 23 50.60 -21.17 -24.25
C VAL A 23 50.10 -20.62 -25.57
N THR A 24 48.78 -20.51 -25.80
CA THR A 24 48.23 -19.91 -27.01
C THR A 24 48.61 -18.43 -27.13
N LYS A 25 48.57 -17.67 -26.01
CA LYS A 25 49.05 -16.27 -25.98
C LYS A 25 50.54 -16.14 -26.28
N ILE A 26 51.37 -17.05 -25.73
CA ILE A 26 52.81 -17.08 -26.01
C ILE A 26 53.07 -17.44 -27.49
N VAL A 27 52.37 -18.44 -28.03
CA VAL A 27 52.50 -18.83 -29.45
C VAL A 27 52.06 -17.71 -30.37
N LEU A 28 50.95 -17.04 -30.10
CA LEU A 28 50.50 -15.85 -30.85
C LEU A 28 51.51 -14.71 -30.75
N ALA A 29 52.06 -14.44 -29.56
CA ALA A 29 53.08 -13.42 -29.38
C ALA A 29 54.38 -13.75 -30.12
N VAL A 30 54.79 -15.02 -30.16
CA VAL A 30 55.96 -15.49 -30.92
C VAL A 30 55.72 -15.39 -32.42
N VAL A 31 54.54 -15.79 -32.91
CA VAL A 31 54.15 -15.65 -34.33
C VAL A 31 54.10 -14.18 -34.74
N PHE A 32 53.51 -13.32 -33.89
CA PHE A 32 53.45 -11.88 -34.11
C PHE A 32 54.85 -11.25 -34.13
N ALA A 33 55.71 -11.63 -33.17
CA ALA A 33 57.11 -11.18 -33.13
C ALA A 33 57.90 -11.67 -34.36
N LEU A 34 57.73 -12.91 -34.81
CA LEU A 34 58.34 -13.41 -36.04
C LEU A 34 57.84 -12.64 -37.27
N GLY A 35 56.54 -12.33 -37.33
CA GLY A 35 55.94 -11.53 -38.42
C GLY A 35 56.49 -10.10 -38.47
N LEU A 36 56.68 -9.46 -37.31
CA LEU A 36 57.34 -8.16 -37.21
C LEU A 36 58.82 -8.26 -37.62
N VAL A 37 59.58 -9.23 -37.12
CA VAL A 37 61.00 -9.40 -37.48
C VAL A 37 61.17 -9.66 -38.98
N ALA A 38 60.27 -10.42 -39.60
CA ALA A 38 60.26 -10.67 -41.04
C ALA A 38 60.02 -9.39 -41.87
N GLN A 39 59.31 -8.39 -41.35
CA GLN A 39 59.13 -7.09 -42.01
C GLN A 39 60.37 -6.18 -41.88
N PHE A 40 61.23 -6.38 -40.88
CA PHE A 40 62.36 -5.49 -40.60
C PHE A 40 63.74 -6.07 -40.98
N VAL A 41 63.85 -7.36 -41.31
CA VAL A 41 65.12 -8.03 -41.66
C VAL A 41 65.05 -8.61 -43.08
N LYS A 42 65.63 -7.88 -44.06
CA LYS A 42 65.60 -8.18 -45.51
C LYS A 42 66.00 -9.61 -45.98
N PRO A 43 66.88 -10.40 -45.32
CA PRO A 43 67.22 -11.74 -45.81
C PRO A 43 66.17 -12.82 -45.51
N LEU A 44 65.13 -12.56 -44.70
CA LEU A 44 64.05 -13.54 -44.45
C LEU A 44 62.87 -13.42 -45.42
N GLY A 45 62.68 -12.26 -46.07
CA GLY A 45 61.61 -12.04 -47.04
C GLY A 45 61.76 -12.89 -48.30
N ASP A 46 62.99 -13.04 -48.79
CA ASP A 46 63.29 -13.80 -50.02
C ASP A 46 63.12 -15.33 -49.83
N ALA A 47 63.20 -15.84 -48.59
CA ALA A 47 63.02 -17.27 -48.28
C ALA A 47 61.54 -17.69 -48.12
N LEU A 48 60.63 -16.73 -47.94
CA LEU A 48 59.19 -16.97 -47.73
C LEU A 48 58.35 -16.77 -48.99
N GLN A 49 58.92 -16.18 -50.05
CA GLN A 49 58.23 -15.90 -51.30
C GLN A 49 57.75 -17.18 -52.03
N ASP A 50 58.38 -18.33 -51.78
CA ASP A 50 57.98 -19.63 -52.35
C ASP A 50 56.97 -20.43 -51.51
N LYS A 51 56.44 -19.89 -50.40
CA LYS A 51 55.51 -20.62 -49.51
C LYS A 51 54.20 -19.89 -49.26
N VAL A 52 53.49 -19.56 -50.35
CA VAL A 52 52.12 -19.00 -50.34
C VAL A 52 51.13 -19.86 -49.52
N TYR A 53 51.34 -21.19 -49.46
CA TYR A 53 50.50 -22.10 -48.67
C TYR A 53 50.64 -21.92 -47.15
N LEU A 54 51.76 -21.38 -46.66
CA LEU A 54 51.99 -21.19 -45.23
C LEU A 54 51.17 -20.01 -44.68
N GLY A 55 50.97 -18.95 -45.49
CA GLY A 55 50.18 -17.78 -45.10
C GLY A 55 48.68 -18.04 -44.97
N GLY A 56 48.11 -18.86 -45.86
CA GLY A 56 46.69 -19.24 -45.80
C GLY A 56 46.35 -20.15 -44.62
N ALA A 57 47.24 -21.09 -44.27
CA ALA A 57 47.09 -21.95 -43.10
C ALA A 57 47.16 -21.13 -41.79
N LEU A 58 48.06 -20.15 -41.73
CA LEU A 58 48.20 -19.25 -40.57
C LEU A 58 46.97 -18.35 -40.40
N LEU A 59 46.46 -17.77 -41.49
CA LEU A 59 45.25 -16.93 -41.44
C LEU A 59 44.03 -17.72 -40.97
N THR A 60 43.87 -18.96 -41.44
CA THR A 60 42.76 -19.84 -41.05
C THR A 60 42.86 -20.26 -39.58
N ALA A 61 44.08 -20.57 -39.10
CA ALA A 61 44.32 -20.88 -37.69
C ALA A 61 44.00 -19.67 -36.79
N VAL A 62 44.43 -18.47 -37.17
CA VAL A 62 44.11 -17.24 -36.43
C VAL A 62 42.61 -16.95 -36.44
N GLY A 63 41.94 -17.12 -37.59
CA GLY A 63 40.48 -16.96 -37.71
C GLY A 63 39.70 -17.93 -36.84
N TYR A 64 40.11 -19.20 -36.79
CA TYR A 64 39.47 -20.21 -35.92
C TYR A 64 39.64 -19.89 -34.43
N VAL A 65 40.85 -19.47 -34.01
CA VAL A 65 41.11 -19.08 -32.61
C VAL A 65 40.26 -17.87 -32.21
N LEU A 66 40.19 -16.84 -33.05
CA LEU A 66 39.35 -15.66 -32.79
C LEU A 66 37.87 -16.01 -32.73
N TYR A 67 37.37 -16.84 -33.65
CA TYR A 67 35.98 -17.30 -33.62
C TYR A 67 35.67 -18.08 -32.34
N SER A 68 36.57 -18.98 -31.92
CA SER A 68 36.38 -19.77 -30.71
C SER A 68 36.36 -18.91 -29.44
N GLU A 69 37.16 -17.83 -29.40
CA GLU A 69 37.20 -16.92 -28.26
C GLU A 69 35.98 -16.00 -28.21
N VAL A 70 35.52 -15.50 -29.37
CA VAL A 70 34.28 -14.74 -29.48
C VAL A 70 33.08 -15.59 -29.07
N GLN A 71 33.04 -16.87 -29.47
CA GLN A 71 31.97 -17.78 -29.09
C GLN A 71 31.97 -18.07 -27.58
N ARG A 72 33.15 -18.21 -26.96
CA ARG A 72 33.30 -18.35 -25.50
C ARG A 72 32.86 -17.08 -24.75
N LEU A 73 33.24 -15.90 -25.23
CA LEU A 73 32.83 -14.61 -24.65
C LEU A 73 31.32 -14.41 -24.70
N ASN A 74 30.68 -14.74 -25.84
CA ASN A 74 29.23 -14.65 -25.97
C ASN A 74 28.51 -15.62 -25.01
N ALA A 75 29.00 -16.86 -24.86
CA ALA A 75 28.42 -17.83 -23.92
C ALA A 75 28.57 -17.41 -22.45
N ALA A 76 29.70 -16.76 -22.10
CA ALA A 76 29.89 -16.21 -20.76
C ALA A 76 28.94 -15.03 -20.49
N HIS A 77 28.72 -14.16 -21.48
CA HIS A 77 27.81 -13.02 -21.36
C HIS A 77 26.34 -13.45 -21.20
N THR A 78 25.90 -14.47 -21.94
CA THR A 78 24.53 -15.01 -21.78
C THR A 78 24.33 -15.64 -20.40
N THR A 79 25.33 -16.38 -19.91
CA THR A 79 25.28 -16.98 -18.56
C THR A 79 25.21 -15.91 -17.46
N GLN A 80 25.94 -14.80 -17.64
CA GLN A 80 25.90 -13.67 -16.71
C GLN A 80 24.52 -12.99 -16.70
N GLN A 81 23.92 -12.76 -17.88
CA GLN A 81 22.58 -12.18 -17.99
C GLN A 81 21.51 -13.07 -17.34
N GLU A 82 21.57 -14.39 -17.55
CA GLU A 82 20.67 -15.35 -16.91
C GLU A 82 20.82 -15.33 -15.38
N THR A 83 22.06 -15.19 -14.89
CA THR A 83 22.35 -15.09 -13.45
C THR A 83 21.80 -13.79 -12.85
N GLU A 84 21.96 -12.66 -13.53
CA GLU A 84 21.40 -11.35 -13.12
C GLU A 84 19.87 -11.37 -13.10
N GLN A 85 19.24 -11.98 -14.10
CA GLN A 85 17.78 -12.13 -14.16
C GLN A 85 17.28 -13.05 -13.04
N SER A 86 17.95 -14.17 -12.79
CA SER A 86 17.64 -15.10 -11.70
C SER A 86 17.76 -14.40 -10.34
N LEU A 87 18.85 -13.68 -10.10
CA LEU A 87 19.05 -12.90 -8.88
C LEU A 87 17.95 -11.85 -8.69
N THR A 88 17.59 -11.13 -9.76
CA THR A 88 16.51 -10.13 -9.72
C THR A 88 15.18 -10.78 -9.37
N ALA A 89 14.88 -11.96 -9.92
CA ALA A 89 13.67 -12.71 -9.59
C ALA A 89 13.68 -13.19 -8.12
N THR A 90 14.82 -13.66 -7.62
CA THR A 90 14.99 -14.06 -6.22
C THR A 90 14.82 -12.87 -5.27
N VAL A 91 15.39 -11.71 -5.59
CA VAL A 91 15.25 -10.48 -4.80
C VAL A 91 13.78 -10.06 -4.74
N ARG A 92 13.08 -10.03 -5.87
CA ARG A 92 11.63 -9.73 -5.89
C ARG A 92 10.83 -10.69 -5.04
N ARG A 93 11.12 -11.98 -5.11
CA ARG A 93 10.44 -13.00 -4.30
C ARG A 93 10.70 -12.83 -2.80
N LEU A 94 11.93 -12.51 -2.42
CA LEU A 94 12.28 -12.19 -1.03
C LEU A 94 11.57 -10.93 -0.55
N GLU A 95 11.46 -9.92 -1.41
CA GLU A 95 10.71 -8.69 -1.13
C GLU A 95 9.22 -8.98 -0.92
N ASP A 96 8.60 -9.81 -1.77
CA ASP A 96 7.21 -10.25 -1.64
C ASP A 96 6.99 -11.08 -0.35
N GLU A 97 7.92 -11.96 0.03
CA GLU A 97 7.83 -12.77 1.25
C GLU A 97 8.02 -11.91 2.51
N LEU A 98 8.99 -10.99 2.51
CA LEU A 98 9.15 -10.00 3.57
C LEU A 98 7.92 -9.10 3.67
N GLN A 99 7.29 -8.74 2.55
CA GLN A 99 6.07 -7.96 2.52
C GLN A 99 4.91 -8.71 3.16
N ARG A 100 4.72 -10.00 2.83
CA ARG A 100 3.71 -10.85 3.47
C ARG A 100 3.95 -10.99 4.96
N LEU A 101 5.20 -11.22 5.37
CA LEU A 101 5.57 -11.32 6.78
C LEU A 101 5.33 -10.00 7.52
N ASN A 102 5.70 -8.87 6.93
CA ASN A 102 5.49 -7.55 7.53
C ASN A 102 4.00 -7.20 7.65
N GLN A 103 3.15 -7.60 6.69
CA GLN A 103 1.69 -7.46 6.82
C GLN A 103 1.11 -8.30 7.96
N VAL A 104 1.62 -9.52 8.17
CA VAL A 104 1.15 -10.41 9.23
C VAL A 104 1.65 -9.97 10.61
N LEU A 105 2.88 -9.45 10.66
CA LEU A 105 3.58 -9.10 11.90
C LEU A 105 3.41 -7.63 12.32
N ARG A 106 2.82 -6.78 11.47
CA ARG A 106 2.60 -5.36 11.80
C ARG A 106 1.77 -5.23 13.07
N PRO A 107 2.27 -4.51 14.09
CA PRO A 107 1.47 -4.18 15.27
C PRO A 107 0.25 -3.39 14.82
N ARG A 108 -0.92 -4.01 14.95
CA ARG A 108 -2.19 -3.38 14.57
C ARG A 108 -2.41 -2.14 15.39
N ALA A 109 -2.84 -1.07 14.74
CA ALA A 109 -3.13 0.17 15.43
C ALA A 109 -4.41 0.05 16.26
N THR A 110 -4.37 0.66 17.44
CA THR A 110 -5.54 0.75 18.32
C THR A 110 -6.30 2.05 18.05
N GLN A 111 -7.57 2.10 18.46
CA GLN A 111 -8.32 3.36 18.48
C GLN A 111 -7.64 4.41 19.37
N GLY A 112 -6.95 3.99 20.43
CA GLY A 112 -6.16 4.88 21.28
C GLY A 112 -4.99 5.54 20.53
N ALA A 113 -4.33 4.83 19.62
CA ALA A 113 -3.28 5.40 18.78
C ALA A 113 -3.84 6.45 17.81
N LEU A 114 -4.95 6.15 17.13
CA LEU A 114 -5.67 7.13 16.30
C LEU A 114 -6.05 8.38 17.10
N GLN A 115 -6.60 8.17 18.29
CA GLN A 115 -7.00 9.27 19.17
C GLN A 115 -5.81 10.15 19.59
N ALA A 116 -4.66 9.54 19.88
CA ALA A 116 -3.44 10.26 20.23
C ALA A 116 -2.89 11.08 19.06
N GLU A 117 -2.85 10.53 17.84
CA GLU A 117 -2.34 11.25 16.67
C GLU A 117 -3.25 12.39 16.23
N ILE A 118 -4.58 12.22 16.29
CA ILE A 118 -5.53 13.33 16.04
C ILE A 118 -5.30 14.46 17.04
N ARG A 119 -5.16 14.12 18.33
CA ARG A 119 -4.88 15.11 19.37
C ARG A 119 -3.58 15.86 19.06
N GLN A 120 -2.51 15.12 18.78
CA GLN A 120 -1.20 15.70 18.49
C GLN A 120 -1.25 16.65 17.28
N ALA A 121 -1.93 16.26 16.20
CA ALA A 121 -2.08 17.11 15.03
C ALA A 121 -2.83 18.41 15.35
N LEU A 122 -3.91 18.34 16.13
CA LEU A 122 -4.68 19.51 16.54
C LEU A 122 -3.91 20.43 17.49
N GLU A 123 -3.16 19.86 18.43
CA GLU A 123 -2.34 20.60 19.41
C GLU A 123 -1.13 21.27 18.76
N ALA A 124 -0.53 20.64 17.74
CA ALA A 124 0.58 21.23 16.97
C ALA A 124 0.20 22.55 16.28
N GLY A 125 -1.10 22.77 15.99
CA GLY A 125 -1.60 23.99 15.37
C GLY A 125 -1.35 24.06 13.87
N GLY A 126 -1.39 25.26 13.31
CA GLY A 126 -1.26 25.47 11.86
C GLY A 126 -2.49 25.02 11.07
N ASP A 127 -2.26 24.38 9.92
CA ASP A 127 -3.31 23.92 9.00
C ASP A 127 -3.51 22.41 9.15
N VAL A 128 -4.62 22.01 9.77
CA VAL A 128 -4.92 20.62 10.13
C VAL A 128 -6.12 20.15 9.33
N GLN A 129 -5.96 19.07 8.56
CA GLN A 129 -7.04 18.46 7.79
C GLN A 129 -7.36 17.09 8.38
N LEU A 130 -8.57 16.90 8.91
CA LEU A 130 -9.03 15.63 9.41
C LEU A 130 -10.20 15.15 8.56
N THR A 131 -10.05 13.96 7.98
CA THR A 131 -11.07 13.39 7.10
C THR A 131 -11.52 12.05 7.62
N ALA A 132 -12.82 11.81 7.63
CA ALA A 132 -13.39 10.54 8.06
C ALA A 132 -14.38 10.00 7.03
N MET A 133 -14.31 8.70 6.81
CA MET A 133 -15.37 7.90 6.18
C MET A 133 -15.80 6.83 7.17
N GLY A 134 -17.09 6.73 7.45
CA GLY A 134 -17.58 5.75 8.40
C GLY A 134 -19.09 5.60 8.37
N PHE A 135 -19.62 4.80 9.28
CA PHE A 135 -21.03 4.47 9.35
C PHE A 135 -21.91 5.66 9.70
N THR A 136 -21.81 6.21 10.91
CA THR A 136 -22.58 7.41 11.33
C THR A 136 -21.68 8.62 11.56
N GLY A 137 -20.36 8.44 11.48
CA GLY A 137 -19.37 9.43 11.90
C GLY A 137 -19.22 9.58 13.42
N GLU A 138 -20.00 8.86 14.23
CA GLU A 138 -20.07 9.00 15.69
C GLU A 138 -18.70 8.92 16.38
N THR A 139 -17.90 7.89 16.06
CA THR A 139 -16.58 7.69 16.66
C THR A 139 -15.67 8.88 16.40
N PHE A 140 -15.63 9.35 15.14
CA PHE A 140 -14.82 10.50 14.75
C PHE A 140 -15.28 11.78 15.46
N VAL A 141 -16.58 12.06 15.41
CA VAL A 141 -17.19 13.26 16.01
C VAL A 141 -16.94 13.29 17.51
N THR A 142 -17.10 12.15 18.20
CA THR A 142 -16.90 12.06 19.64
C THR A 142 -15.44 12.26 20.03
N MET A 143 -14.49 11.75 19.26
CA MET A 143 -13.07 12.02 19.48
C MET A 143 -12.74 13.50 19.24
N VAL A 144 -13.08 14.02 18.06
CA VAL A 144 -12.69 15.37 17.63
C VAL A 144 -13.35 16.45 18.48
N LYS A 145 -14.64 16.34 18.80
CA LYS A 145 -15.35 17.35 19.65
C LYS A 145 -14.66 17.53 21.01
N GLY A 146 -14.17 16.43 21.58
CA GLY A 146 -13.46 16.44 22.85
C GLY A 146 -12.16 17.24 22.77
N PHE A 147 -11.43 17.12 21.66
CA PHE A 147 -10.19 17.85 21.45
C PHE A 147 -10.40 19.31 21.10
N LEU A 148 -11.32 19.61 20.19
CA LEU A 148 -11.63 21.00 19.82
C LEU A 148 -12.02 21.84 21.03
N TYR A 149 -12.73 21.25 22.01
CA TYR A 149 -13.11 21.95 23.23
C TYR A 149 -11.90 22.41 24.08
N HIS A 150 -10.82 21.62 24.10
CA HIS A 150 -9.66 21.82 24.97
C HIS A 150 -8.45 22.43 24.25
N LEU A 151 -8.62 22.92 23.02
CA LEU A 151 -7.54 23.57 22.29
C LEU A 151 -7.03 24.83 22.99
N ASN A 152 -5.72 25.06 22.94
CA ASN A 152 -5.13 26.33 23.35
C ASN A 152 -5.51 27.45 22.36
N THR A 153 -5.53 28.69 22.84
CA THR A 153 -5.71 29.89 21.99
C THR A 153 -4.62 29.93 20.92
N ASP A 154 -5.03 29.99 19.66
CA ASP A 154 -4.17 30.13 18.49
C ASP A 154 -5.03 30.66 17.33
N PRO A 155 -5.05 31.98 17.10
CA PRO A 155 -5.85 32.58 16.03
C PRO A 155 -5.41 32.17 14.62
N ALA A 156 -4.17 31.70 14.46
CA ALA A 156 -3.63 31.29 13.15
C ALA A 156 -4.03 29.85 12.78
N ARG A 157 -4.52 29.04 13.74
CA ARG A 157 -4.96 27.68 13.50
C ARG A 157 -6.11 27.62 12.49
N ARG A 158 -6.02 26.69 11.54
CA ARG A 158 -7.09 26.32 10.62
C ARG A 158 -7.34 24.83 10.74
N VAL A 159 -8.58 24.45 11.03
CA VAL A 159 -8.99 23.04 11.11
C VAL A 159 -10.05 22.77 10.05
N HIS A 160 -9.81 21.77 9.22
CA HIS A 160 -10.70 21.34 8.15
C HIS A 160 -11.22 19.94 8.42
N LEU A 161 -12.52 19.79 8.63
CA LEU A 161 -13.17 18.50 8.87
C LEU A 161 -14.02 18.10 7.66
N ARG A 162 -13.72 16.93 7.09
CA ARG A 162 -14.54 16.29 6.05
C ARG A 162 -15.07 14.96 6.55
N VAL A 163 -16.38 14.75 6.49
CA VAL A 163 -17.02 13.52 6.96
C VAL A 163 -17.92 12.95 5.87
N LEU A 164 -17.62 11.73 5.43
CA LEU A 164 -18.41 10.96 4.47
C LEU A 164 -19.13 9.82 5.19
N VAL A 165 -20.45 9.77 5.04
CA VAL A 165 -21.31 8.73 5.62
C VAL A 165 -22.30 8.19 4.57
N PRO A 166 -22.94 7.04 4.80
CA PRO A 166 -23.99 6.55 3.94
C PRO A 166 -25.18 7.50 3.87
N ASP A 167 -25.85 7.45 2.72
CA ASP A 167 -27.12 8.09 2.51
C ASP A 167 -28.26 7.22 3.04
N PHE A 168 -28.74 7.55 4.24
CA PHE A 168 -29.88 6.88 4.87
C PHE A 168 -31.24 7.38 4.37
N THR A 169 -31.31 8.27 3.37
CA THR A 169 -32.61 8.67 2.79
C THR A 169 -33.19 7.63 1.83
N GLU A 170 -32.35 6.74 1.32
CA GLU A 170 -32.72 5.64 0.42
C GLU A 170 -32.70 4.30 1.14
N ALA A 171 -33.49 3.34 0.68
CA ALA A 171 -33.55 1.99 1.26
C ALA A 171 -32.18 1.31 1.19
N ILE A 172 -31.75 0.65 2.27
CA ILE A 172 -30.47 -0.04 2.34
C ILE A 172 -30.63 -1.40 3.01
N ASP A 173 -29.97 -2.44 2.47
CA ASP A 173 -30.06 -3.77 3.06
C ASP A 173 -29.19 -3.90 4.33
N VAL A 174 -28.01 -3.26 4.36
CA VAL A 174 -27.07 -3.35 5.48
C VAL A 174 -26.60 -1.95 5.91
N PRO A 175 -26.92 -1.51 7.14
CA PRO A 175 -27.67 -2.23 8.17
C PRO A 175 -29.17 -2.38 7.83
N GLY A 176 -29.81 -3.43 8.34
CA GLY A 176 -31.20 -3.75 8.00
C GLY A 176 -31.82 -4.85 8.85
N GLN A 177 -33.02 -5.28 8.50
CA GLN A 177 -33.76 -6.32 9.23
C GLN A 177 -33.44 -7.71 8.68
N ALA A 178 -33.03 -8.61 9.58
CA ALA A 178 -32.80 -10.01 9.27
C ALA A 178 -34.13 -10.77 9.24
N GLY A 179 -34.43 -11.40 8.09
CA GLY A 179 -35.58 -12.29 7.93
C GLY A 179 -35.26 -13.75 8.25
N ALA A 180 -36.29 -14.58 8.34
CA ALA A 180 -36.21 -15.99 8.72
C ALA A 180 -35.26 -16.87 7.88
N ALA A 181 -34.91 -16.44 6.67
CA ALA A 181 -33.99 -17.15 5.76
C ALA A 181 -32.56 -16.55 5.72
N GLY A 182 -32.21 -15.65 6.65
CA GLY A 182 -30.95 -14.90 6.64
C GLY A 182 -30.88 -13.80 5.56
N LYS A 183 -31.97 -13.58 4.83
CA LYS A 183 -32.10 -12.44 3.90
C LYS A 183 -32.26 -11.16 4.71
N VAL A 184 -31.39 -10.18 4.42
CA VAL A 184 -31.48 -8.84 5.03
C VAL A 184 -32.31 -7.95 4.10
N SER A 185 -33.07 -7.05 4.69
CA SER A 185 -33.91 -6.07 3.97
C SER A 185 -33.89 -4.73 4.70
N ASP A 186 -34.33 -3.66 4.04
CA ASP A 186 -34.41 -2.33 4.65
C ASP A 186 -35.18 -2.34 5.98
N ALA A 187 -34.68 -1.57 6.94
CA ALA A 187 -35.31 -1.33 8.23
C ALA A 187 -35.65 0.16 8.35
N PRO A 188 -36.80 0.64 7.83
CA PRO A 188 -37.07 2.07 7.66
C PRO A 188 -36.95 2.89 8.95
N ARG A 189 -37.41 2.35 10.10
CA ARG A 189 -37.32 3.03 11.39
C ARG A 189 -35.88 3.14 11.90
N PHE A 190 -35.10 2.07 11.76
CA PHE A 190 -33.69 2.10 12.13
C PHE A 190 -32.90 3.05 11.22
N ARG A 191 -33.18 3.01 9.93
CA ARG A 191 -32.61 3.93 8.95
C ARG A 191 -32.91 5.39 9.27
N GLU A 192 -34.15 5.70 9.67
CA GLU A 192 -34.52 7.06 10.12
C GLU A 192 -33.79 7.46 11.41
N HIS A 193 -33.61 6.53 12.36
CA HIS A 193 -32.79 6.77 13.55
C HIS A 193 -31.33 7.10 13.19
N LEU A 194 -30.71 6.34 12.29
CA LEU A 194 -29.35 6.59 11.80
C LEU A 194 -29.24 7.95 11.09
N ARG A 195 -30.25 8.31 10.29
CA ARG A 195 -30.34 9.62 9.64
C ARG A 195 -30.34 10.75 10.68
N HIS A 196 -31.12 10.61 11.76
CA HIS A 196 -31.12 11.57 12.86
C HIS A 196 -29.76 11.67 13.56
N MET A 197 -29.08 10.54 13.80
CA MET A 197 -27.74 10.53 14.39
C MET A 197 -26.75 11.32 13.53
N VAL A 198 -26.70 11.07 12.22
CA VAL A 198 -25.80 11.76 11.29
C VAL A 198 -26.02 13.28 11.33
N VAL A 199 -27.28 13.73 11.26
CA VAL A 199 -27.63 15.16 11.35
C VAL A 199 -27.21 15.75 12.69
N GLN A 200 -27.39 15.02 13.79
CA GLN A 200 -26.99 15.49 15.11
C GLN A 200 -25.48 15.61 15.25
N HIS A 201 -24.72 14.69 14.67
CA HIS A 201 -23.26 14.73 14.66
C HIS A 201 -22.72 15.91 13.83
N GLU A 202 -23.30 16.17 12.67
CA GLU A 202 -22.98 17.36 11.88
C GLU A 202 -23.21 18.64 12.69
N ARG A 203 -24.41 18.80 13.27
CA ARG A 203 -24.75 19.97 14.10
C ARG A 203 -23.79 20.15 15.27
N THR A 204 -23.40 19.05 15.91
CA THR A 204 -22.45 19.06 17.03
C THR A 204 -21.11 19.66 16.61
N LEU A 205 -20.56 19.23 15.47
CA LEU A 205 -19.28 19.76 14.96
C LEU A 205 -19.42 21.19 14.43
N LYS A 206 -20.49 21.51 13.68
CA LYS A 206 -20.74 22.89 13.20
C LYS A 206 -20.89 23.88 14.34
N ALA A 207 -21.45 23.48 15.48
CA ALA A 207 -21.53 24.34 16.66
C ALA A 207 -20.16 24.69 17.26
N HIS A 208 -19.09 23.92 16.97
CA HIS A 208 -17.74 24.29 17.37
C HIS A 208 -17.14 25.44 16.54
N ILE A 209 -17.70 25.76 15.38
CA ILE A 209 -17.21 26.86 14.53
C ILE A 209 -17.28 28.18 15.29
N GLY A 210 -18.45 28.53 15.82
CA GLY A 210 -18.64 29.72 16.64
C GLY A 210 -17.82 29.68 17.93
N ARG A 211 -17.81 28.53 18.64
CA ARG A 211 -17.07 28.38 19.89
C ARG A 211 -15.56 28.58 19.74
N MET A 212 -14.97 28.06 18.67
CA MET A 212 -13.53 28.24 18.42
C MET A 212 -13.21 29.71 18.10
N ALA A 213 -14.06 30.37 17.32
CA ALA A 213 -13.90 31.79 17.01
C ALA A 213 -13.99 32.66 18.29
N GLU A 214 -15.01 32.44 19.12
CA GLU A 214 -15.21 33.16 20.39
C GLU A 214 -14.05 32.98 21.37
N ARG A 215 -13.42 31.80 21.38
CA ARG A 215 -12.29 31.47 22.27
C ARG A 215 -10.92 31.83 21.68
N GLY A 216 -10.86 32.37 20.47
CA GLY A 216 -9.61 32.64 19.77
C GLY A 216 -8.78 31.37 19.48
N GLN A 217 -9.43 30.22 19.33
CA GLN A 217 -8.79 28.91 19.09
C GLN A 217 -8.50 28.65 17.60
N GLY A 218 -8.78 29.63 16.74
CA GLY A 218 -8.57 29.60 15.30
C GLY A 218 -9.88 29.48 14.52
N THR A 219 -9.79 28.94 13.31
CA THR A 219 -10.93 28.73 12.40
C THR A 219 -11.22 27.25 12.23
N LEU A 220 -12.49 26.91 12.05
CA LEU A 220 -12.98 25.56 11.82
C LEU A 220 -13.91 25.54 10.62
N THR A 221 -13.69 24.58 9.72
CA THR A 221 -14.63 24.25 8.64
C THR A 221 -15.09 22.82 8.80
N VAL A 222 -16.37 22.57 8.54
CA VAL A 222 -17.01 21.26 8.72
C VAL A 222 -17.89 20.96 7.53
N GLU A 223 -17.55 19.89 6.81
CA GLU A 223 -18.29 19.41 5.65
C GLU A 223 -18.76 17.97 5.89
N PHE A 224 -20.07 17.76 5.78
CA PHE A 224 -20.67 16.43 5.76
C PHE A 224 -21.21 16.15 4.36
N ARG A 225 -20.85 14.99 3.82
CA ARG A 225 -21.42 14.47 2.58
C ARG A 225 -21.98 13.08 2.79
N VAL A 226 -22.99 12.76 1.98
CA VAL A 226 -23.65 11.46 1.97
C VAL A 226 -23.54 10.81 0.59
N LEU A 227 -23.37 9.50 0.60
CA LEU A 227 -23.34 8.68 -0.62
C LEU A 227 -24.13 7.40 -0.37
N HIS A 228 -24.93 6.96 -1.33
CA HIS A 228 -25.61 5.67 -1.24
C HIS A 228 -24.58 4.53 -1.30
N MET A 229 -24.29 3.91 -0.16
CA MET A 229 -23.28 2.85 -0.03
C MET A 229 -23.50 2.01 1.24
N SER A 230 -23.03 0.76 1.22
CA SER A 230 -22.91 -0.06 2.43
C SER A 230 -21.66 0.32 3.24
N PRO A 231 -21.78 0.71 4.52
CA PRO A 231 -20.66 1.19 5.32
C PRO A 231 -19.84 0.04 5.92
N LEU A 232 -19.22 -0.77 5.08
CA LEU A 232 -18.39 -1.90 5.51
C LEU A 232 -16.96 -1.50 5.90
N ARG A 233 -16.50 -0.34 5.41
CA ARG A 233 -15.14 0.18 5.60
C ARG A 233 -15.19 1.51 6.35
N LYS A 234 -14.17 1.77 7.16
CA LYS A 234 -13.91 3.06 7.81
C LYS A 234 -12.51 3.54 7.49
N LEU A 235 -12.39 4.84 7.22
CA LEU A 235 -11.13 5.51 6.95
C LEU A 235 -11.03 6.76 7.82
N TYR A 236 -9.86 7.02 8.38
CA TYR A 236 -9.54 8.27 9.08
C TYR A 236 -8.21 8.80 8.57
N PHE A 237 -8.21 9.95 7.92
CA PHE A 237 -7.00 10.64 7.48
C PHE A 237 -6.64 11.74 8.46
N ILE A 238 -5.36 11.83 8.75
CA ILE A 238 -4.75 12.94 9.49
C ILE A 238 -3.80 13.61 8.50
N ASN A 239 -4.16 14.83 8.11
CA ASN A 239 -3.55 15.59 7.02
C ASN A 239 -3.47 14.74 5.74
N SER A 240 -2.37 14.90 5.01
CA SER A 240 -2.01 14.07 3.87
C SER A 240 -1.01 12.97 4.24
N ASP A 241 -0.78 12.73 5.53
CA ASP A 241 0.43 12.05 5.98
C ASP A 241 0.15 10.67 6.57
N VAL A 242 -1.05 10.49 7.15
CA VAL A 242 -1.45 9.26 7.82
C VAL A 242 -2.89 8.90 7.46
N VAL A 243 -3.14 7.61 7.27
CA VAL A 243 -4.49 7.05 7.21
C VAL A 243 -4.61 5.83 8.12
N TYR A 244 -5.75 5.75 8.80
CA TYR A 244 -6.19 4.56 9.51
C TYR A 244 -7.36 3.95 8.77
N GLU A 245 -7.27 2.65 8.54
CA GLU A 245 -8.27 1.87 7.84
C GLU A 245 -8.82 0.78 8.75
N GLY A 246 -10.11 0.50 8.68
CA GLY A 246 -10.66 -0.71 9.26
C GLY A 246 -11.93 -1.17 8.56
N LEU A 247 -12.34 -2.38 8.88
CA LEU A 247 -13.59 -2.96 8.44
C LEU A 247 -14.56 -3.04 9.61
N TYR A 248 -15.83 -2.73 9.39
CA TYR A 248 -16.83 -2.95 10.43
C TYR A 248 -17.14 -4.44 10.59
N LYS A 249 -17.61 -4.80 11.79
CA LYS A 249 -18.20 -6.10 12.04
C LYS A 249 -19.71 -6.00 11.91
N LEU A 250 -20.33 -7.04 11.38
CA LEU A 250 -21.77 -7.21 11.39
C LEU A 250 -22.16 -7.97 12.66
N ASP A 251 -23.25 -7.56 13.29
CA ASP A 251 -23.80 -8.24 14.45
C ASP A 251 -25.33 -8.25 14.39
N LEU A 252 -25.93 -9.32 14.91
CA LEU A 252 -27.37 -9.43 15.03
C LEU A 252 -27.77 -8.94 16.42
N ARG A 253 -28.65 -7.93 16.46
CA ARG A 253 -29.15 -7.37 17.70
C ARG A 253 -30.67 -7.47 17.77
N PRO A 254 -31.24 -7.64 18.97
CA PRO A 254 -32.68 -7.55 19.15
C PRO A 254 -33.17 -6.20 18.64
N ASN A 255 -34.23 -6.20 17.81
CA ASN A 255 -34.83 -4.96 17.35
C ASN A 255 -35.57 -4.28 18.53
N PRO A 256 -35.16 -3.07 18.96
CA PRO A 256 -35.75 -2.40 20.13
C PRO A 256 -37.24 -2.10 19.94
N ASP A 257 -37.72 -1.94 18.70
CA ASP A 257 -39.14 -1.70 18.40
C ASP A 257 -40.00 -2.98 18.51
N LEU A 258 -39.38 -4.16 18.47
CA LEU A 258 -40.05 -5.46 18.56
C LEU A 258 -39.86 -6.14 19.93
N ALA A 259 -38.90 -5.68 20.73
CA ALA A 259 -38.56 -6.23 22.04
C ALA A 259 -39.71 -6.16 23.08
N ALA A 260 -40.75 -5.36 22.83
CA ALA A 260 -41.92 -5.23 23.71
C ALA A 260 -43.01 -6.31 23.48
N VAL A 261 -42.88 -7.16 22.45
CA VAL A 261 -43.85 -8.23 22.16
C VAL A 261 -43.18 -9.59 22.37
N PRO A 262 -43.59 -10.40 23.37
CA PRO A 262 -43.04 -11.74 23.54
C PRO A 262 -43.40 -12.59 22.32
N ARG A 263 -42.39 -13.11 21.59
CA ARG A 263 -42.60 -14.11 20.53
C ARG A 263 -41.94 -15.44 20.91
N PRO A 264 -42.55 -16.58 20.54
CA PRO A 264 -41.98 -17.90 20.76
C PRO A 264 -40.70 -18.18 19.93
N ASP A 265 -40.51 -17.46 18.83
CA ASP A 265 -39.46 -17.74 17.83
C ASP A 265 -38.52 -16.53 17.65
N ALA A 266 -37.40 -16.54 18.37
CA ALA A 266 -36.46 -15.42 18.52
C ALA A 266 -35.51 -15.17 17.32
N ALA A 267 -35.92 -15.46 16.08
CA ALA A 267 -35.07 -15.28 14.89
C ALA A 267 -35.69 -14.38 13.80
N GLU A 268 -36.97 -14.03 13.92
CA GLU A 268 -37.67 -13.21 12.93
C GLU A 268 -37.88 -11.80 13.47
N GLY A 269 -37.10 -10.85 12.96
CA GLY A 269 -37.22 -9.42 13.30
C GLY A 269 -35.97 -8.77 13.88
N ASP A 270 -34.88 -9.50 14.08
CA ASP A 270 -33.60 -8.94 14.54
C ASP A 270 -32.99 -7.97 13.55
N LEU A 271 -32.22 -7.03 14.07
CA LEU A 271 -31.53 -6.00 13.31
C LEU A 271 -30.10 -6.45 13.04
N LEU A 272 -29.73 -6.56 11.76
CA LEU A 272 -28.34 -6.67 11.36
C LEU A 272 -27.71 -5.29 11.42
N ASP A 273 -26.96 -5.04 12.50
CA ASP A 273 -26.30 -3.78 12.79
C ASP A 273 -24.79 -3.87 12.54
N ILE A 274 -24.17 -2.70 12.44
CA ILE A 274 -22.76 -2.50 12.13
C ILE A 274 -22.07 -1.97 13.38
N ILE A 275 -21.22 -2.80 13.99
CA ILE A 275 -20.58 -2.46 15.27
C ILE A 275 -19.20 -1.86 15.07
N GLY A 276 -19.02 -0.65 15.61
CA GLY A 276 -17.74 0.03 15.76
C GLY A 276 -16.87 -0.57 16.87
N GLY A 277 -16.25 -1.72 16.61
CA GLY A 277 -15.32 -2.38 17.55
C GLY A 277 -14.10 -2.99 16.88
N SER A 278 -13.77 -2.51 15.68
CA SER A 278 -12.82 -3.17 14.79
C SER A 278 -11.42 -2.58 14.81
N ARG A 279 -10.45 -3.50 14.70
CA ARG A 279 -9.01 -3.30 14.51
C ARG A 279 -8.74 -2.31 13.37
N LEU A 280 -7.69 -1.51 13.52
CA LEU A 280 -7.25 -0.55 12.51
C LEU A 280 -5.87 -0.92 11.98
N ASP A 281 -5.69 -0.75 10.68
CA ASP A 281 -4.39 -0.72 10.02
C ASP A 281 -4.00 0.74 9.82
N ARG A 282 -2.73 1.06 10.11
CA ARG A 282 -2.19 2.43 9.98
C ARG A 282 -1.18 2.44 8.83
N TRP A 283 -1.36 3.39 7.92
CA TRP A 283 -0.45 3.66 6.81
C TRP A 283 0.03 5.10 6.89
N SER A 284 1.33 5.34 6.72
CA SER A 284 1.93 6.67 6.83
C SER A 284 3.00 6.91 5.77
N LEU A 285 3.14 8.16 5.33
CA LEU A 285 4.14 8.55 4.33
C LEU A 285 5.58 8.19 4.74
N ASP A 286 5.86 8.22 6.04
CA ASP A 286 7.20 8.01 6.61
C ASP A 286 7.55 6.52 6.81
N SER A 287 6.57 5.62 6.65
CA SER A 287 6.70 4.19 6.99
C SER A 287 7.12 3.30 5.82
N GLY A 288 7.61 3.89 4.72
CA GLY A 288 8.15 3.19 3.55
C GLY A 288 7.27 3.26 2.30
N GLU A 289 7.75 2.70 1.19
CA GLU A 289 7.10 2.81 -0.13
C GLU A 289 5.72 2.14 -0.17
N GLN A 290 5.57 0.98 0.47
CA GLN A 290 4.30 0.27 0.50
C GLN A 290 3.21 1.06 1.24
N ASP A 291 3.55 1.71 2.35
CA ASP A 291 2.60 2.54 3.10
C ASP A 291 2.19 3.76 2.30
N ARG A 292 3.13 4.37 1.56
CA ARG A 292 2.81 5.44 0.62
C ARG A 292 1.82 4.98 -0.46
N LYS A 293 2.01 3.79 -1.03
CA LYS A 293 1.08 3.20 -2.01
C LYS A 293 -0.30 2.95 -1.40
N ASN A 294 -0.37 2.32 -0.22
CA ASN A 294 -1.64 2.05 0.46
C ASN A 294 -2.37 3.34 0.87
N LEU A 295 -1.64 4.33 1.36
CA LEU A 295 -2.16 5.65 1.70
C LEU A 295 -2.69 6.37 0.46
N ALA A 296 -1.96 6.32 -0.67
CA ALA A 296 -2.42 6.86 -1.95
C ALA A 296 -3.70 6.17 -2.43
N HIS A 297 -3.78 4.84 -2.39
CA HIS A 297 -4.99 4.10 -2.74
C HIS A 297 -6.18 4.45 -1.84
N CYS A 298 -5.97 4.56 -0.52
CA CYS A 298 -7.03 4.98 0.39
C CYS A 298 -7.54 6.38 0.07
N ARG A 299 -6.63 7.31 -0.22
CA ARG A 299 -6.96 8.69 -0.58
C ARG A 299 -7.73 8.74 -1.90
N GLU A 300 -7.25 8.06 -2.93
CA GLU A 300 -7.91 8.00 -4.23
C GLU A 300 -9.33 7.43 -4.10
N PHE A 301 -9.48 6.35 -3.34
CA PHE A 301 -10.77 5.76 -3.03
C PHE A 301 -11.70 6.78 -2.35
N PHE A 302 -11.24 7.43 -1.27
CA PHE A 302 -12.04 8.42 -0.55
C PHE A 302 -12.44 9.60 -1.45
N GLU A 303 -11.49 10.19 -2.18
CA GLU A 303 -11.75 11.35 -3.02
C GLU A 303 -12.70 11.02 -4.17
N THR A 304 -12.62 9.80 -4.71
CA THR A 304 -13.58 9.32 -5.72
C THR A 304 -14.99 9.29 -5.16
N LEU A 305 -15.18 8.69 -3.98
CA LEU A 305 -16.49 8.66 -3.33
C LEU A 305 -16.97 10.06 -2.95
N TRP A 306 -16.09 10.91 -2.42
CA TRP A 306 -16.42 12.27 -2.01
C TRP A 306 -16.92 13.14 -3.16
N ARG A 307 -16.32 13.01 -4.36
CA ARG A 307 -16.76 13.73 -5.56
C ARG A 307 -18.15 13.28 -6.01
N GLY A 308 -18.46 12.00 -5.88
CA GLY A 308 -19.79 11.45 -6.17
C GLY A 308 -20.82 11.71 -5.07
N ALA A 309 -20.38 12.08 -3.87
CA ALA A 309 -21.24 12.31 -2.72
C ALA A 309 -21.93 13.69 -2.78
N ARG A 310 -23.16 13.74 -2.29
CA ARG A 310 -23.95 14.97 -2.16
C ARG A 310 -23.80 15.58 -0.77
N GLU A 311 -24.03 16.87 -0.64
CA GLU A 311 -24.08 17.52 0.68
C GLU A 311 -25.21 16.94 1.54
N LEU A 312 -24.97 16.86 2.85
CA LEU A 312 -26.02 16.46 3.79
C LEU A 312 -27.13 17.54 3.79
N ALA A 313 -28.33 17.14 3.37
CA ALA A 313 -29.45 18.07 3.28
C ALA A 313 -29.81 18.63 4.67
N PRO A 314 -30.05 19.95 4.79
CA PRO A 314 -30.49 20.53 6.05
C PRO A 314 -31.85 19.95 6.43
N THR A 315 -31.92 19.20 7.53
CA THR A 315 -33.20 18.71 8.04
C THR A 315 -33.93 19.86 8.72
N THR A 316 -34.98 20.38 8.09
CA THR A 316 -36.05 21.12 8.78
C THR A 316 -36.71 20.16 9.75
N LEU A 317 -36.38 20.26 11.04
CA LEU A 317 -37.18 19.61 12.08
C LEU A 317 -38.55 20.32 12.13
N PRO A 318 -39.67 19.59 12.20
CA PRO A 318 -40.92 20.21 12.61
C PRO A 318 -40.72 20.83 14.01
N PRO A 319 -41.35 22.00 14.29
CA PRO A 319 -41.17 22.69 15.56
C PRO A 319 -41.52 21.75 16.72
N ASN A 320 -40.66 21.75 17.75
CA ASN A 320 -40.92 21.10 19.02
C ASN A 320 -42.36 21.40 19.43
N ARG A 321 -43.18 20.35 19.54
CA ARG A 321 -44.49 20.46 20.16
C ARG A 321 -44.23 20.88 21.61
N PRO A 322 -44.67 22.07 22.06
CA PRO A 322 -44.54 22.42 23.47
C PRO A 322 -45.36 21.41 24.27
N ASP A 323 -44.79 20.99 25.40
CA ASP A 323 -45.39 20.10 26.37
C ASP A 323 -46.86 20.50 26.61
N ALA A 324 -47.76 19.54 26.43
CA ALA A 324 -49.16 19.70 26.79
C ALA A 324 -49.28 19.69 28.33
N PRO A 325 -50.17 20.51 28.90
CA PRO A 325 -50.25 20.80 30.34
C PRO A 325 -50.61 19.62 31.22
#